data_AF-A0A352FTL4-F1
#
_entry.id   AF-A0A352FTL4-F1
#
_cell.length_a   1.000
_cell.length_b   1.000
_cell.length_c   1.000
_cell.angle_alpha   90.00
_cell.angle_beta   90.00
_cell.angle_gamma   90.00
#
_symmetry.space_group_name_H-M   'P 1'
#
loop_
_entity.id
_entity.type
_entity.pdbx_description
1 polymer ?
#
loop_
_entity_poly.entity_id
_entity_poly.type
_entity_poly.pdbx_seq_one_letter_code
_entity_poly.pdbx_strand_id
1 'polypeptide(L)' 'MKRREEVDKYRDMASEDLQAEVDRLKESLFRLNFKLALGEVDAIKKMRQDKKSLARIRTEFRQREIQAAK' A
#
# COMPACT_ATOMS: atom_id res chain seq x y z
N MET A 1 9.91 -14.25 4.69
CA MET A 1 10.33 -13.96 3.32
C MET A 1 9.45 -12.91 2.63
N LYS A 2 8.15 -13.15 2.40
CA LYS A 2 7.25 -12.27 1.61
C LYS A 2 7.32 -10.74 1.87
N ARG A 3 7.55 -10.29 3.10
CA ARG A 3 7.62 -8.84 3.44
C ARG A 3 8.82 -8.13 2.79
N ARG A 4 10.00 -8.78 2.73
CA ARG A 4 11.23 -8.17 2.22
C ARG A 4 11.13 -8.03 0.70
N GLU A 5 10.69 -9.10 0.05
CA GLU A 5 10.37 -9.13 -1.38
C GLU A 5 9.35 -8.05 -1.79
N GLU A 6 8.30 -7.79 -1.00
CA GLU A 6 7.36 -6.70 -1.28
C GLU A 6 8.02 -5.31 -1.23
N VAL A 7 8.89 -5.08 -0.24
CA VAL A 7 9.58 -3.78 -0.10
C VAL A 7 10.60 -3.59 -1.21
N ASP A 8 11.35 -4.63 -1.56
CA ASP A 8 12.33 -4.57 -2.64
C ASP A 8 11.61 -4.31 -3.99
N LYS A 9 10.46 -4.96 -4.23
CA LYS A 9 9.61 -4.63 -5.39
C LYS A 9 9.20 -3.17 -5.45
N TYR A 10 8.76 -2.58 -4.33
CA TYR A 10 8.38 -1.17 -4.32
C TYR A 10 9.55 -0.23 -4.60
N ARG A 11 10.78 -0.61 -4.23
CA ARG A 11 11.98 0.16 -4.55
C ARG A 11 12.32 0.11 -6.04
N ASP A 12 12.17 -1.06 -6.65
CA ASP A 12 12.49 -1.30 -8.05
C ASP A 12 11.42 -0.73 -9.02
N MET A 13 10.21 -0.45 -8.53
CA MET A 13 9.11 0.12 -9.33
C MET A 13 9.33 1.60 -9.67
N ALA A 14 8.86 2.00 -10.86
CA ALA A 14 8.81 3.40 -11.26
C ALA A 14 7.84 4.20 -10.39
N SER A 15 8.07 5.51 -10.24
CA SER A 15 7.24 6.39 -9.41
C SER A 15 5.77 6.42 -9.88
N GLU A 16 5.53 6.29 -11.19
CA GLU A 16 4.19 6.23 -11.78
C GLU A 16 3.47 4.92 -11.41
N ASP A 17 4.17 3.78 -11.48
CA ASP A 17 3.61 2.48 -11.09
C ASP A 17 3.29 2.41 -9.59
N LEU A 18 4.14 3.02 -8.75
CA LEU A 18 3.87 3.15 -7.33
C LEU A 18 2.63 3.99 -7.05
N GLN A 19 2.41 5.05 -7.83
CA GLN A 19 1.23 5.90 -7.71
C GLN A 19 -0.03 5.14 -8.13
N ALA A 20 0.03 4.38 -9.23
CA ALA A 20 -1.06 3.52 -9.66
C ALA A 20 -1.42 2.46 -8.60
N GLU A 21 -0.42 1.85 -7.97
CA GLU A 21 -0.64 0.87 -6.89
C GLU A 21 -1.25 1.52 -5.64
N VAL A 22 -0.86 2.75 -5.31
CA VAL A 22 -1.49 3.53 -4.22
C VAL A 22 -2.98 3.72 -4.48
N ASP A 23 -3.36 4.09 -5.69
CA ASP A 23 -4.76 4.35 -6.03
C ASP A 23 -5.58 3.05 -6.06
N ARG A 24 -5.00 1.95 -6.56
CA ARG A 24 -5.58 0.61 -6.45
C ARG A 24 -5.83 0.19 -5.00
N LEU A 25 -4.85 0.43 -4.12
CA LEU A 25 -4.98 0.10 -2.69
C LEU A 25 -6.03 0.96 -1.98
N LYS A 26 -6.13 2.25 -2.31
CA LYS A 26 -7.20 3.12 -1.78
C LYS A 26 -8.58 2.60 -2.18
N GLU A 27 -8.76 2.21 -3.42
CA GLU A 27 -10.02 1.67 -3.91
C GLU A 27 -10.37 0.31 -3.26
N SER A 28 -9.37 -0.56 -3.07
CA SER A 28 -9.52 -1.80 -2.28
C SER A 28 -9.98 -1.50 -0.85
N LEU A 29 -9.33 -0.55 -0.18
CA LEU A 29 -9.68 -0.13 1.17
C LEU A 29 -11.10 0.43 1.25
N PHE A 30 -11.53 1.22 0.26
CA PHE A 30 -12.91 1.71 0.17
C PHE A 30 -13.89 0.53 0.13
N ARG A 31 -13.72 -0.41 -0.80
CA ARG A 31 -14.56 -1.62 -0.90
C ARG A 31 -14.57 -2.46 0.39
N LEU A 32 -13.41 -2.60 1.04
CA LEU A 32 -13.29 -3.35 2.30
C LEU A 32 -14.01 -2.65 3.45
N ASN A 33 -14.01 -1.33 3.50
CA ASN A 33 -14.79 -0.58 4.48
C ASN A 33 -16.31 -0.81 4.28
N PHE A 34 -16.80 -0.89 3.04
CA PHE A 34 -18.21 -1.24 2.77
C PHE A 34 -18.54 -2.65 3.26
N LYS A 35 -17.71 -3.65 2.93
CA LYS A 35 -17.87 -5.02 3.40
C LYS A 35 -17.89 -5.11 4.93
N LEU A 36 -17.00 -4.37 5.59
CA LEU A 36 -16.96 -4.31 7.04
C LEU A 36 -18.24 -3.66 7.62
N ALA A 37 -18.74 -2.60 6.99
CA ALA A 37 -20.01 -1.96 7.39
C ALA A 37 -21.21 -2.90 7.24
N LEU A 38 -21.17 -3.83 6.28
CA LEU A 38 -22.17 -4.90 6.11
C LEU A 38 -21.99 -6.06 7.11
N GLY A 39 -20.95 -6.04 7.95
CA GLY A 39 -20.69 -7.05 8.99
C GLY A 39 -19.73 -8.17 8.60
N GLU A 40 -19.07 -8.10 7.44
CA GLU A 40 -18.13 -9.13 6.98
C GLU A 40 -16.76 -9.00 7.69
N VAL A 41 -16.55 -9.79 8.75
CA VAL A 41 -15.35 -9.72 9.61
C VAL A 41 -14.07 -10.17 8.89
N ASP A 42 -14.20 -11.01 7.86
CA ASP A 42 -13.07 -11.48 7.05
C ASP A 42 -12.36 -10.34 6.32
N ALA A 43 -13.07 -9.23 6.05
CA ALA A 43 -12.51 -8.03 5.44
C ALA A 43 -11.43 -7.39 6.32
N ILE A 44 -11.47 -7.53 7.65
CA ILE A 44 -10.55 -6.88 8.59
C ILE A 44 -9.09 -7.28 8.33
N LYS A 45 -8.85 -8.58 8.10
CA LYS A 45 -7.48 -9.09 7.90
C LYS A 45 -6.88 -8.52 6.62
N LYS A 46 -7.65 -8.49 5.54
CA LYS A 46 -7.24 -7.94 4.24
C LYS A 46 -7.04 -6.42 4.34
N MET A 47 -7.93 -5.72 5.03
CA MET A 47 -7.84 -4.28 5.24
C MET A 47 -6.57 -3.90 6.02
N ARG A 48 -6.15 -4.70 7.02
CA ARG A 48 -4.88 -4.51 7.73
C ARG A 48 -3.66 -4.74 6.84
N GLN A 49 -3.74 -5.67 5.88
CA GLN A 49 -2.66 -5.92 4.91
C GLN A 49 -2.55 -4.74 3.94
N ASP A 50 -3.65 -4.33 3.33
CA ASP A 50 -3.70 -3.22 2.37
C ASP A 50 -3.21 -1.91 3.00
N LYS A 51 -3.61 -1.61 4.25
CA LYS A 51 -3.09 -0.44 5.00
C LYS A 51 -1.58 -0.50 5.18
N LYS A 52 -1.01 -1.68 5.46
CA LYS A 52 0.44 -1.84 5.62
C LYS A 52 1.18 -1.69 4.29
N SER A 53 0.64 -2.22 3.20
CA SER A 53 1.22 -2.04 1.86
C SER A 53 1.20 -0.57 1.44
N LEU A 54 0.07 0.13 1.66
CA LEU A 54 -0.04 1.56 1.40
C LEU A 54 0.97 2.39 2.21
N ALA A 55 1.15 2.07 3.50
CA ALA A 55 2.12 2.77 4.34
C ALA A 55 3.55 2.59 3.83
N ARG A 56 3.93 1.38 3.37
CA ARG A 56 5.27 1.12 2.83
C ARG A 56 5.55 1.90 1.55
N ILE A 57 4.58 1.94 0.63
CA ILE A 57 4.74 2.70 -0.62
C ILE A 57 4.92 4.20 -0.31
N ARG A 58 4.14 4.74 0.64
CA ARG A 58 4.32 6.14 1.09
C ARG A 58 5.68 6.38 1.74
N THR A 59 6.19 5.41 2.51
CA THR A 59 7.55 5.49 3.06
C THR A 59 8.59 5.55 1.95
N GLU A 60 8.45 4.76 0.89
CA GLU A 60 9.36 4.78 -0.26
C GLU A 60 9.35 6.14 -0.96
N PHE A 61 8.17 6.72 -1.23
CA PHE A 61 8.07 8.09 -1.76
C PHE A 61 8.81 9.09 -0.89
N ARG A 62 8.59 9.04 0.43
CA ARG A 62 9.29 9.93 1.36
C ARG A 62 10.80 9.70 1.38
N GLN A 63 11.25 8.46 1.24
CA GLN A 63 12.68 8.15 1.15
C GLN A 63 13.30 8.74 -0.12
N ARG A 64 12.63 8.62 -1.27
CA ARG A 64 13.06 9.23 -2.53
C ARG A 64 13.15 10.75 -2.44
N GLU A 65 12.15 11.40 -1.83
CA GLU A 65 12.17 12.86 -1.59
C GLU A 65 13.36 13.27 -0.72
N ILE A 66 13.63 12.55 0.37
CA ILE A 66 14.76 12.86 1.28
C ILE A 66 16.10 12.68 0.56
N GLN A 67 16.25 11.66 -0.30
CA GLN A 67 17.47 11.47 -1.08
C GLN A 67 17.65 12.53 -2.17
N ALA A 68 16.57 12.97 -2.82
CA ALA A 68 16.63 14.03 -3.82
C ALA A 68 16.94 15.42 -3.21
N ALA A 69 16.57 15.63 -1.96
CA ALA A 69 16.85 16.87 -1.22
C ALA A 69 18.24 16.90 -0.58
N LYS A 70 19.03 15.82 -0.70
CA LYS A 70 20.35 15.67 -0.12
C LYS A 70 21.43 15.86 -1.17
#